data_AF-A0AAQ0TNY2-F1
#
_entry.id   AF-A0AAQ0TNY2-F1
#
_cell.length_a   1.000
_cell.length_b   1.000
_cell.length_c   1.000
_cell.angle_alpha   90.00
_cell.angle_beta   90.00
_cell.angle_gamma   90.00
#
_symmetry.space_group_name_H-M   'P 1'
#
loop_
_entity.id
_entity.type
_entity.pdbx_description
1 polymer ?
#
loop_
_entity_poly.entity_id
_entity_poly.type
_entity_poly.pdbx_seq_one_letter_code
_entity_poly.pdbx_strand_id
1 'polypeptide(L)'
;MDDLIIIIALILLNGVFSMSEVALISARKSKLSAEAKDGNRSAANALKLQSEPDRFLSTVQIGITLIGILTGLFSGATIATEAGNYLTSIGLAPKMAMNIAKFVIVAIVTYLSIVVGELVPKRIGMGHADGIAKLAAGPMRLLSLITTVR
;
A
#
# COMPACT_ATOMS: atom_id res chain seq x y z
N MET A 1 13.96 -8.59 -14.52
CA MET A 1 12.94 -7.58 -14.92
C MET A 1 11.60 -7.82 -14.24
N ASP A 2 11.15 -9.08 -14.10
CA ASP A 2 9.87 -9.41 -13.46
C ASP A 2 9.77 -8.95 -11.99
N ASP A 3 10.86 -9.11 -11.22
CA ASP A 3 10.89 -8.70 -9.80
C ASP A 3 10.66 -7.19 -9.59
N LEU A 4 11.15 -6.34 -10.50
CA LEU A 4 10.94 -4.89 -10.42
C LEU A 4 9.46 -4.54 -10.66
N ILE A 5 8.81 -5.22 -11.60
CA ILE A 5 7.38 -5.04 -11.88
C ILE A 5 6.56 -5.48 -10.66
N ILE A 6 6.93 -6.60 -10.04
CA ILE A 6 6.28 -7.10 -8.82
C ILE A 6 6.43 -6.08 -7.69
N ILE A 7 7.64 -5.55 -7.46
CA ILE A 7 7.90 -4.54 -6.42
C ILE A 7 7.08 -3.26 -6.66
N ILE A 8 7.05 -2.76 -7.89
CA ILE A 8 6.27 -1.56 -8.22
C ILE A 8 4.78 -1.82 -7.99
N ALA A 9 4.26 -2.99 -8.43
CA ALA A 9 2.87 -3.37 -8.20
C ALA A 9 2.55 -3.47 -6.69
N LEU A 10 3.45 -4.05 -5.90
CA LEU A 10 3.32 -4.15 -4.45
C LEU A 10 3.31 -2.76 -3.78
N ILE A 11 4.22 -1.86 -4.15
CA ILE A 11 4.25 -0.48 -3.61
C ILE A 11 2.95 0.26 -3.93
N LEU A 12 2.45 0.15 -5.17
CA LEU A 12 1.19 0.77 -5.57
C LEU A 12 0.00 0.18 -4.80
N LEU A 13 -0.03 -1.15 -4.64
CA LEU A 13 -1.05 -1.83 -3.87
C LEU A 13 -1.04 -1.39 -2.41
N ASN A 14 0.15 -1.26 -1.80
CA ASN A 14 0.30 -0.70 -0.45
C ASN A 14 -0.31 0.70 -0.36
N GLY A 15 -0.05 1.52 -1.37
CA GLY A 15 -0.60 2.86 -1.47
C GLY A 15 -2.11 2.88 -1.49
N VAL A 16 -2.75 1.98 -2.23
CA VAL A 16 -4.22 1.86 -2.27
C VAL A 16 -4.77 1.47 -0.90
N PHE A 17 -4.15 0.50 -0.20
CA PHE A 17 -4.55 0.10 1.15
C PHE A 17 -4.43 1.24 2.15
N SER A 18 -3.27 1.88 2.18
CA SER A 18 -2.93 3.01 3.04
C SER A 18 -3.83 4.24 2.82
N MET A 19 -4.14 4.52 1.55
CA MET A 19 -5.10 5.57 1.16
C MET A 19 -6.52 5.24 1.63
N SER A 20 -6.95 4.00 1.44
CA SER A 20 -8.30 3.53 1.81
C SER A 20 -8.52 3.57 3.32
N GLU A 21 -7.50 3.18 4.08
CA GLU A 21 -7.47 3.25 5.55
C GLU A 21 -7.78 4.67 6.02
N VAL A 22 -6.95 5.63 5.60
CA VAL A 22 -7.06 7.02 6.05
C VAL A 22 -8.31 7.70 5.49
N ALA A 23 -8.70 7.39 4.25
CA ALA A 23 -9.94 7.91 3.68
C ALA A 23 -11.18 7.46 4.46
N LEU A 24 -11.25 6.19 4.87
CA LEU A 24 -12.40 5.68 5.63
C LEU A 24 -12.49 6.33 7.02
N ILE A 25 -11.35 6.47 7.71
CA ILE A 25 -11.28 7.14 9.02
C ILE A 25 -11.67 8.62 8.89
N SER A 26 -11.24 9.28 7.81
CA SER A 26 -11.45 10.73 7.63
C SER A 26 -12.80 11.09 7.00
N ALA A 27 -13.52 10.13 6.41
CA ALA A 27 -14.77 10.40 5.72
C ALA A 27 -15.88 10.82 6.68
N ARG A 28 -16.69 11.81 6.30
CA ARG A 28 -17.74 12.34 7.17
C ARG A 28 -18.96 11.41 7.18
N LYS A 29 -19.22 10.81 8.34
CA LYS A 29 -20.37 9.92 8.57
C LYS A 29 -21.71 10.54 8.16
N SER A 30 -21.94 11.81 8.48
CA SER A 30 -23.17 12.54 8.15
C SER A 30 -23.40 12.63 6.64
N LYS A 31 -22.35 12.91 5.86
CA LYS A 31 -22.41 13.01 4.41
C LYS A 31 -22.59 11.64 3.74
N LEU A 32 -21.83 10.63 4.18
CA LEU A 32 -22.01 9.25 3.70
C LEU A 32 -23.42 8.73 4.00
N SER A 33 -23.99 9.05 5.17
CA SER A 33 -25.34 8.67 5.54
C SER A 33 -26.40 9.36 4.68
N ALA A 34 -26.23 10.65 4.38
CA ALA A 34 -27.12 11.38 3.47
C ALA A 34 -27.08 10.75 2.05
N GLU A 35 -25.90 10.56 1.48
CA GLU A 35 -25.76 9.97 0.15
C GLU A 35 -26.26 8.51 0.08
N ALA A 36 -26.10 7.75 1.16
CA ALA A 36 -26.64 6.40 1.24
C ALA A 36 -28.18 6.37 1.23
N LYS A 37 -28.82 7.35 1.89
CA LYS A 37 -30.28 7.53 1.86
C LYS A 37 -30.77 7.92 0.47
N ASP A 38 -29.96 8.66 -0.28
CA ASP A 38 -30.22 9.02 -1.69
C ASP A 38 -29.93 7.86 -2.68
N GLY A 39 -29.67 6.65 -2.18
CA GLY A 39 -29.52 5.45 -3.00
C GLY A 39 -28.09 5.13 -3.45
N ASN A 40 -27.07 5.88 -2.99
CA ASN A 40 -25.68 5.60 -3.33
C ASN A 40 -25.17 4.35 -2.57
N ARG A 41 -25.10 3.22 -3.30
CA ARG A 41 -24.61 1.94 -2.77
C ARG A 41 -23.17 1.99 -2.25
N SER A 42 -22.31 2.79 -2.88
CA SER A 42 -20.92 2.95 -2.43
C SER A 42 -20.84 3.74 -1.13
N ALA A 43 -21.68 4.77 -0.96
CA ALA A 43 -21.81 5.50 0.30
C ALA A 43 -22.35 4.59 1.42
N ALA A 44 -23.33 3.74 1.11
CA ALA A 44 -23.86 2.76 2.07
C ALA A 44 -22.79 1.74 2.50
N ASN A 45 -21.97 1.24 1.57
CA ASN A 45 -20.86 0.34 1.88
C ASN A 45 -19.78 1.01 2.72
N ALA A 46 -19.38 2.24 2.38
CA ALA A 46 -18.41 3.01 3.15
C ALA A 46 -18.92 3.26 4.58
N LEU A 47 -20.21 3.61 4.72
CA LEU A 47 -20.85 3.79 6.02
C LEU A 47 -20.84 2.50 6.86
N LYS A 48 -21.07 1.34 6.22
CA LYS A 48 -21.02 0.04 6.89
C LYS A 48 -19.59 -0.33 7.34
N LEU A 49 -18.59 -0.10 6.48
CA LEU A 49 -17.19 -0.31 6.86
C LEU A 49 -16.78 0.63 8.00
N GLN A 50 -17.26 1.88 7.99
CA GLN A 50 -17.01 2.84 9.07
C GLN A 50 -17.74 2.46 10.38
N SER A 51 -18.83 1.67 10.33
CA SER A 51 -19.49 1.14 11.53
C SER A 51 -18.79 -0.09 12.13
N GLU A 52 -17.94 -0.78 11.37
CA GLU A 52 -17.09 -1.90 11.82
C GLU A 52 -15.60 -1.58 11.58
N PRO A 53 -15.06 -0.48 12.14
CA PRO A 53 -13.72 0.00 11.79
C PRO A 53 -12.64 -1.00 12.17
N ASP A 54 -12.75 -1.67 13.33
CA ASP A 54 -11.71 -2.59 13.83
C ASP A 54 -11.44 -3.74 12.85
N ARG A 55 -12.50 -4.30 12.26
CA ARG A 55 -12.41 -5.40 11.29
C ARG A 55 -11.79 -4.94 9.97
N PHE A 56 -12.19 -3.77 9.49
CA PHE A 56 -11.64 -3.18 8.28
C PHE A 56 -10.15 -2.84 8.47
N LEU A 57 -9.80 -2.14 9.56
CA LEU A 57 -8.43 -1.75 9.86
C LEU A 57 -7.53 -2.97 10.02
N SER A 58 -7.97 -4.00 10.75
CA SER A 58 -7.22 -5.25 10.88
C SER A 58 -6.94 -5.91 9.52
N THR A 59 -7.94 -5.95 8.63
CA THR A 59 -7.78 -6.53 7.28
C THR A 59 -6.76 -5.74 6.45
N VAL A 60 -6.89 -4.42 6.44
CA VAL A 60 -5.99 -3.52 5.71
C VAL A 60 -4.56 -3.62 6.24
N GLN A 61 -4.39 -3.67 7.56
CA GLN A 61 -3.08 -3.74 8.20
C GLN A 61 -2.37 -5.08 7.95
N ILE A 62 -3.12 -6.20 7.93
CA ILE A 62 -2.58 -7.50 7.48
C ILE A 62 -2.09 -7.40 6.04
N GLY A 63 -2.87 -6.77 5.17
CA GLY A 63 -2.49 -6.52 3.77
C GLY A 63 -1.21 -5.70 3.64
N ILE A 64 -1.13 -4.55 4.31
CA ILE A 64 0.04 -3.67 4.34
C ILE A 64 1.29 -4.43 4.83
N THR A 65 1.14 -5.21 5.90
CA THR A 65 2.24 -6.00 6.46
C THR A 65 2.74 -7.06 5.47
N LEU A 66 1.83 -7.82 4.86
CA LEU A 66 2.17 -8.84 3.87
C LEU A 66 2.89 -8.21 2.67
N ILE A 67 2.38 -7.09 2.18
CA ILE A 67 2.99 -6.33 1.08
C ILE A 67 4.39 -5.85 1.44
N GLY A 68 4.58 -5.34 2.66
CA GLY A 68 5.89 -4.92 3.15
C GLY A 68 6.91 -6.05 3.17
N ILE A 69 6.52 -7.23 3.66
CA ILE A 69 7.37 -8.43 3.69
C ILE A 69 7.74 -8.87 2.26
N LEU A 70 6.75 -8.98 1.37
CA LEU A 70 6.98 -9.36 -0.02
C LEU A 70 7.90 -8.36 -0.73
N THR A 71 7.65 -7.06 -0.55
CA THR A 71 8.48 -5.99 -1.13
C THR A 71 9.93 -6.09 -0.65
N GLY A 72 10.14 -6.33 0.64
CA GLY A 72 11.48 -6.54 1.21
C GLY A 72 12.18 -7.78 0.63
N LEU A 73 11.45 -8.88 0.47
CA LEU A 73 11.98 -10.13 -0.09
C LEU A 73 12.44 -9.98 -1.55
N PHE A 74 11.58 -9.38 -2.40
CA PHE A 74 11.89 -9.20 -3.82
C PHE A 74 12.95 -8.12 -4.08
N SER A 75 13.02 -7.08 -3.26
CA SER A 75 13.96 -5.97 -3.46
C SER A 75 15.41 -6.27 -3.07
N GLY A 76 15.62 -7.06 -2.01
CA GLY A 76 16.94 -7.27 -1.43
C GLY A 76 17.84 -8.24 -2.19
N ALA A 77 17.28 -9.26 -2.85
CA ALA A 77 18.08 -10.34 -3.45
C ALA A 77 18.46 -10.05 -4.91
N THR A 78 17.49 -9.64 -5.74
CA THR A 78 17.70 -9.58 -7.20
C THR A 78 18.28 -8.23 -7.63
N ILE A 79 17.65 -7.12 -7.23
CA ILE A 79 18.01 -5.78 -7.70
C ILE A 79 19.40 -5.37 -7.17
N ALA A 80 19.69 -5.66 -5.90
CA ALA A 80 21.00 -5.36 -5.32
C ALA A 80 22.13 -6.16 -5.98
N THR A 81 21.86 -7.40 -6.41
CA THR A 81 22.86 -8.23 -7.10
C THR A 81 23.13 -7.71 -8.51
N GLU A 82 22.09 -7.37 -9.27
CA GLU A 82 22.24 -6.75 -10.60
C GLU A 82 23.03 -5.42 -10.52
N ALA A 83 22.67 -4.56 -9.56
CA ALA A 83 23.38 -3.31 -9.33
C ALA A 83 24.84 -3.54 -8.89
N GLY A 84 25.11 -4.54 -8.05
CA GLY A 84 26.46 -4.90 -7.63
C GLY A 84 27.33 -5.42 -8.80
N ASN A 85 26.74 -6.22 -9.69
CA ASN A 85 27.43 -6.71 -10.89
C ASN A 85 27.75 -5.55 -11.86
N TYR A 86 26.84 -4.60 -12.01
CA TYR A 86 27.07 -3.38 -12.79
C TYR A 86 28.18 -2.51 -12.17
N LEU A 87 28.18 -2.32 -10.85
CA LEU A 87 29.26 -1.60 -10.16
C LEU A 87 30.62 -2.31 -10.30
N THR A 88 30.61 -3.64 -10.34
CA THR A 88 31.82 -4.43 -10.57
C THR A 88 32.33 -4.26 -12.01
N SER A 89 31.44 -4.19 -13.01
CA SER A 89 31.83 -4.04 -14.42
C SER A 89 32.47 -2.67 -14.73
N ILE A 90 32.18 -1.64 -13.93
CA ILE A 90 32.82 -0.31 -14.04
C ILE A 90 34.11 -0.17 -13.19
N GLY A 91 34.60 -1.27 -12.59
CA GLY A 91 35.92 -1.33 -11.96
C GLY A 91 35.94 -1.27 -10.43
N LEU A 92 34.79 -1.33 -9.73
CA LEU A 92 34.79 -1.44 -8.27
C LEU A 92 35.16 -2.87 -7.82
N ALA A 93 35.86 -2.98 -6.70
CA ALA A 93 36.14 -4.26 -6.07
C ALA A 93 34.81 -4.99 -5.73
N PRO A 94 34.67 -6.30 -6.05
CA PRO A 94 33.38 -7.01 -5.96
C PRO A 94 32.67 -6.90 -4.61
N LYS A 95 33.44 -6.99 -3.51
CA LYS A 95 32.89 -6.87 -2.14
C LYS A 95 32.34 -5.47 -1.85
N MET A 96 33.04 -4.44 -2.33
CA MET A 96 32.63 -3.04 -2.14
C MET A 96 31.45 -2.69 -3.04
N ALA A 97 31.49 -3.11 -4.31
CA ALA A 97 30.39 -2.99 -5.25
C ALA A 97 29.08 -3.58 -4.69
N MET A 98 29.14 -4.82 -4.17
CA MET A 98 27.98 -5.49 -3.62
C MET A 98 27.43 -4.80 -2.36
N ASN A 99 28.29 -4.34 -1.45
CA ASN A 99 27.87 -3.65 -0.24
C ASN A 99 27.20 -2.29 -0.56
N ILE A 100 27.80 -1.51 -1.47
CA ILE A 100 27.25 -0.23 -1.92
C ILE A 100 25.91 -0.46 -2.60
N ALA A 101 25.83 -1.42 -3.52
CA ALA A 101 24.60 -1.75 -4.23
C ALA A 101 23.47 -2.12 -3.25
N LYS A 102 23.73 -3.03 -2.31
CA LYS A 102 22.74 -3.40 -1.29
C LYS A 102 22.25 -2.19 -0.50
N PHE A 103 23.17 -1.37 0.00
CA PHE A 103 22.81 -0.19 0.80
C PHE A 103 21.96 0.81 0.00
N VAL A 104 22.40 1.15 -1.22
CA VAL A 104 21.71 2.11 -2.08
C VAL A 104 20.33 1.59 -2.50
N ILE A 105 20.24 0.33 -2.93
CA ILE A 105 18.95 -0.26 -3.34
C ILE A 105 17.97 -0.33 -2.17
N VAL A 106 18.42 -0.78 -0.99
CA VAL A 106 17.55 -0.79 0.20
C VAL A 106 17.09 0.63 0.54
N ALA A 107 17.97 1.63 0.50
CA ALA A 107 17.60 3.02 0.77
C ALA A 107 16.56 3.57 -0.23
N ILE A 108 16.77 3.34 -1.53
CA ILE A 108 15.86 3.78 -2.59
C ILE A 108 14.50 3.09 -2.46
N VAL A 109 14.48 1.76 -2.32
CA VAL A 109 13.22 1.01 -2.21
C VAL A 109 12.47 1.39 -0.94
N THR A 110 13.18 1.57 0.18
CA THR A 110 12.56 2.04 1.43
C THR A 110 11.95 3.42 1.25
N TYR A 111 12.67 4.36 0.63
CA TYR A 111 12.16 5.70 0.35
C TYR A 111 10.92 5.65 -0.54
N LEU A 112 10.97 4.92 -1.66
CA LEU A 112 9.83 4.78 -2.57
C LEU A 112 8.63 4.11 -1.88
N SER A 113 8.86 3.06 -1.12
CA SER A 113 7.80 2.34 -0.41
C SER A 113 7.12 3.23 0.64
N ILE A 114 7.88 4.02 1.39
CA ILE A 114 7.30 4.92 2.41
C ILE A 114 6.64 6.14 1.74
N VAL A 115 7.32 6.79 0.80
CA VAL A 115 6.81 8.05 0.21
C VAL A 115 5.66 7.77 -0.75
N VAL A 116 5.88 6.89 -1.73
CA VAL A 116 4.89 6.58 -2.79
C VAL A 116 3.89 5.54 -2.31
N GLY A 117 4.33 4.54 -1.55
CA GLY A 117 3.46 3.47 -1.07
C GLY A 117 2.68 3.82 0.21
N GLU A 118 2.99 4.91 0.92
CA GLU A 118 2.30 5.23 2.17
C GLU A 118 1.96 6.71 2.33
N LEU A 119 2.94 7.60 2.39
CA LEU A 119 2.73 9.01 2.76
C LEU A 119 1.92 9.79 1.73
N VAL A 120 2.27 9.70 0.44
CA VAL A 120 1.54 10.38 -0.64
C VAL A 120 0.10 9.87 -0.73
N PRO A 121 -0.15 8.54 -0.76
CA PRO A 121 -1.51 8.00 -0.72
C PRO A 121 -2.30 8.44 0.51
N LYS A 122 -1.72 8.42 1.71
CA LYS A 122 -2.39 8.92 2.93
C LYS A 122 -2.77 10.40 2.82
N ARG A 123 -1.89 11.24 2.26
CA ARG A 123 -2.18 12.66 2.00
C ARG A 123 -3.35 12.84 1.05
N ILE A 124 -3.41 12.07 -0.03
CA ILE A 124 -4.54 12.08 -0.99
C ILE A 124 -5.82 11.59 -0.31
N GLY A 125 -5.73 10.51 0.47
CA GLY A 125 -6.83 9.94 1.26
C GLY A 125 -7.46 10.94 2.22
N MET A 126 -6.65 11.73 2.93
CA MET A 126 -7.17 12.82 3.79
C MET A 126 -7.84 13.93 2.98
N GLY A 127 -7.25 14.34 1.86
CA GLY A 127 -7.77 15.43 1.03
C GLY A 127 -9.09 15.10 0.32
N HIS A 128 -9.30 13.83 -0.06
CA HIS A 128 -10.47 13.36 -0.82
C HIS A 128 -11.20 12.20 -0.13
N ALA A 129 -11.31 12.26 1.20
CA ALA A 129 -11.79 11.18 2.04
C ALA A 129 -13.14 10.58 1.62
N ASP A 130 -14.17 11.41 1.42
CA ASP A 130 -15.51 10.93 1.07
C ASP A 130 -15.54 10.17 -0.28
N GLY A 131 -14.79 10.67 -1.28
CA GLY A 131 -14.75 10.09 -2.62
C GLY A 131 -13.98 8.77 -2.65
N ILE A 132 -12.80 8.76 -2.02
CA ILE A 132 -11.94 7.58 -1.96
C ILE A 132 -12.56 6.49 -1.10
N ALA A 133 -13.18 6.84 0.04
CA ALA A 133 -13.88 5.88 0.87
C ALA A 133 -14.99 5.15 0.10
N LYS A 134 -15.76 5.86 -0.73
CA LYS A 134 -16.79 5.26 -1.60
C LYS A 134 -16.20 4.33 -2.66
N LEU A 135 -15.10 4.73 -3.31
CA LEU A 135 -14.44 3.90 -4.33
C LEU A 135 -13.84 2.63 -3.73
N ALA A 136 -13.15 2.77 -2.59
CA ALA A 136 -12.53 1.66 -1.87
C ALA A 136 -13.55 0.73 -1.19
N ALA A 137 -14.76 1.21 -0.89
CA ALA A 137 -15.74 0.45 -0.11
C ALA A 137 -16.18 -0.87 -0.74
N GLY A 138 -16.25 -0.95 -2.07
CA GLY A 138 -16.59 -2.20 -2.77
C GLY A 138 -15.52 -3.29 -2.58
N PRO A 139 -14.28 -3.05 -3.07
CA PRO A 139 -13.17 -4.00 -2.91
C PRO A 139 -12.88 -4.37 -1.46
N MET A 140 -12.89 -3.38 -0.56
CA MET A 140 -12.54 -3.61 0.84
C MET A 140 -13.59 -4.41 1.60
N ARG A 141 -14.88 -4.28 1.23
CA ARG A 141 -15.93 -5.13 1.79
C ARG A 141 -15.76 -6.59 1.39
N LEU A 142 -15.27 -6.88 0.18
CA LEU A 142 -14.99 -8.26 -0.24
C LEU A 142 -13.81 -8.84 0.55
N LEU A 143 -12.73 -8.08 0.68
CA LEU A 143 -11.55 -8.49 1.44
C LEU A 143 -11.87 -8.71 2.93
N SER A 144 -12.63 -7.80 3.57
CA SER A 144 -12.97 -7.94 4.99
C SER A 144 -13.86 -9.15 5.29
N LEU A 145 -14.65 -9.62 4.31
CA LEU A 145 -15.42 -10.86 4.43
C LEU A 145 -14.50 -12.10 4.41
N ILE A 146 -13.45 -12.10 3.60
CA ILE A 146 -12.51 -13.22 3.44
C ILE A 146 -11.59 -13.36 4.65
N THR A 147 -11.12 -12.23 5.20
CA THR A 147 -10.15 -12.21 6.32
C THR A 147 -10.82 -12.39 7.70
N THR A 148 -12.11 -12.71 7.75
CA THR A 148 -12.82 -12.91 9.02
C THR A 148 -12.42 -14.23 9.65
N VAL A 149 -11.52 -14.16 10.63
CA VAL A 149 -11.35 -15.21 11.63
C VAL A 149 -12.53 -15.06 12.60
N ARG A 150 -13.44 -16.04 12.60
CA ARG A 150 -14.59 -16.10 13.49
C ARG A 150 -14.19 -16.34 14.94
#